data_AF-A0A382FNY8-F1
#
_entry.id   AF-A0A382FNY8-F1
#
_cell.length_a   1.000
_cell.length_b   1.000
_cell.length_c   1.000
_cell.angle_alpha   90.00
_cell.angle_beta   90.00
_cell.angle_gamma   90.00
#
_symmetry.space_group_name_H-M   'P 1'
#
loop_
_entity.id
_entity.type
_entity.pdbx_description
1 polymer ?
#
loop_
_entity_poly.entity_id
_entity_poly.type
_entity_poly.pdbx_seq_one_letter_code
_entity_poly.pdbx_strand_id
1 'polypeptide(L)' 'MKMKATIKKQVKEKLTQYNMKYAAMDWDYKWFCYANKPKCVDDTWDVKEGHYMRVHTLPTEGFDWRDSLIQK' A
#
# COMPACT_ATOMS: atom_id res chain seq x y z
N MET A 1 -12.28 12.00 -8.29
CA MET A 1 -11.13 12.55 -7.54
C MET A 1 -11.28 12.53 -6.00
N LYS A 2 -12.50 12.58 -5.41
CA LYS A 2 -12.67 12.53 -3.94
C LYS A 2 -12.33 11.16 -3.29
N MET A 3 -12.63 10.04 -3.97
CA MET A 3 -12.43 8.69 -3.43
C MET A 3 -10.96 8.33 -3.17
N LYS A 4 -10.07 8.67 -4.11
CA LYS A 4 -8.62 8.42 -3.98
C LYS A 4 -8.00 9.10 -2.75
N ALA A 5 -8.45 10.33 -2.44
CA ALA A 5 -7.96 11.07 -1.28
C ALA A 5 -8.39 10.40 0.04
N THR A 6 -9.63 9.93 0.11
CA THR A 6 -10.15 9.17 1.27
C THR A 6 -9.36 7.89 1.49
N ILE A 7 -9.10 7.11 0.43
CA ILE A 7 -8.32 5.86 0.51
C ILE A 7 -6.90 6.15 0.98
N LYS A 8 -6.22 7.17 0.41
CA LYS A 8 -4.87 7.57 0.85
C LYS A 8 -4.83 7.92 2.34
N LYS A 9 -5.85 8.60 2.86
CA LYS A 9 -5.96 8.92 4.29
C LYS A 9 -6.07 7.66 5.14
N GLN A 10 -6.97 6.73 4.81
CA GLN A 10 -7.12 5.46 5.51
C GLN A 10 -5.83 4.62 5.50
N VAL A 11 -5.12 4.60 4.36
CA VAL A 11 -3.83 3.91 4.23
C VAL A 11 -2.79 4.52 5.19
N LYS A 12 -2.68 5.86 5.24
CA LYS A 12 -1.75 6.55 6.16
C LYS A 12 -2.05 6.30 7.63
N GLU A 13 -3.34 6.21 8.00
CA GLU A 13 -3.76 5.83 9.35
C GLU A 13 -3.30 4.42 9.71
N LYS A 14 -3.44 3.45 8.77
CA LYS A 14 -2.93 2.08 8.95
C LYS A 14 -1.41 2.02 9.03
N LEU A 15 -0.69 2.78 8.20
CA LEU A 15 0.76 2.91 8.31
C LEU A 15 1.19 3.41 9.69
N THR A 16 0.44 4.36 10.25
CA THR A 16 0.70 4.85 11.61
C THR A 16 0.41 3.80 12.67
N GLN A 17 -0.73 3.12 12.57
CA GLN A 17 -1.14 2.05 13.50
C GLN A 17 -0.11 0.92 13.57
N TYR A 18 0.45 0.53 12.42
CA TYR A 18 1.36 -0.60 12.32
C TYR A 18 2.85 -0.24 12.35
N ASN A 19 3.17 1.04 12.59
CA ASN A 19 4.54 1.56 12.54
C ASN A 19 5.27 1.24 11.22
N MET A 20 4.54 1.32 10.10
CA MET A 20 5.04 1.10 8.73
C MET A 20 5.21 2.44 7.99
N LYS A 21 6.02 2.45 6.94
CA LYS A 21 6.34 3.68 6.19
C LYS A 21 5.71 3.75 4.81
N TYR A 22 5.50 2.61 4.17
CA TYR A 22 5.02 2.53 2.79
C TYR A 22 3.85 1.56 2.70
N ALA A 23 2.92 1.82 1.79
CA ALA A 23 1.90 0.87 1.41
C ALA A 23 1.77 0.81 -0.11
N ALA A 24 1.51 -0.37 -0.63
CA ALA A 24 1.25 -0.57 -2.05
C ALA A 24 0.25 -1.71 -2.24
N MET A 25 -0.41 -1.69 -3.38
CA MET A 25 -1.40 -2.66 -3.80
C MET A 25 -0.78 -3.59 -4.84
N ASP A 26 -0.95 -4.90 -4.69
CA ASP A 26 -0.53 -5.86 -5.72
C ASP A 26 -1.53 -5.96 -6.89
N TRP A 27 -1.19 -6.75 -7.90
CA TRP A 27 -2.05 -6.99 -9.06
C TRP A 27 -3.43 -7.60 -8.72
N ASP A 28 -3.55 -8.27 -7.57
CA ASP A 28 -4.78 -8.86 -7.05
C ASP A 28 -5.55 -7.89 -6.13
N TYR A 29 -5.23 -6.60 -6.24
CA TYR A 29 -5.86 -5.51 -5.50
C TYR A 29 -5.76 -5.66 -3.98
N LYS A 30 -4.73 -6.31 -3.46
CA LYS A 30 -4.50 -6.45 -2.01
C LYS A 30 -3.51 -5.39 -1.55
N TRP A 31 -3.86 -4.67 -0.49
CA TRP A 31 -2.96 -3.71 0.13
C TRP A 31 -1.96 -4.41 1.03
N PHE A 32 -0.72 -3.94 0.97
CA PHE A 32 0.37 -4.34 1.85
C PHE A 32 1.05 -3.11 2.42
N CYS A 33 1.49 -3.20 3.66
CA CYS A 33 2.31 -2.20 4.32
C CYS A 33 3.73 -2.72 4.49
N TYR A 34 4.71 -1.84 4.36
CA TYR A 34 6.13 -2.13 4.37
C TYR A 34 6.88 -1.15 5.26
N ALA A 35 7.85 -1.66 6.02
CA ALA A 35 8.76 -0.82 6.80
C ALA A 35 9.74 -0.04 5.91
N ASN A 36 10.14 -0.63 4.78
CA ASN A 36 11.06 -0.06 3.80
C ASN A 36 10.37 0.16 2.45
N LYS A 37 10.96 0.98 1.58
CA LYS A 37 10.35 1.32 0.28
C LYS A 37 10.32 0.07 -0.60
N PRO A 38 9.14 -0.46 -0.98
CA PRO A 38 9.04 -1.57 -1.91
C PRO A 38 9.45 -1.13 -3.32
N LYS A 39 9.87 -2.09 -4.13
CA LYS A 39 10.02 -1.93 -5.58
C LYS A 39 8.90 -2.70 -6.26
N CYS A 40 8.33 -2.11 -7.31
CA CYS A 40 7.46 -2.84 -8.21
C CYS A 40 8.34 -3.80 -9.04
N VAL A 41 8.15 -5.10 -8.84
CA VAL A 41 8.87 -6.17 -9.54
C VAL A 41 7.82 -7.06 -10.18
N ASP A 42 7.81 -7.06 -11.51
CA ASP A 42 6.83 -7.73 -12.35
C ASP A 42 5.40 -7.34 -11.96
N ASP A 43 4.65 -8.23 -11.32
CA ASP A 43 3.25 -8.06 -10.93
C ASP A 43 3.05 -7.82 -9.42
N THR A 44 4.14 -7.60 -8.68
CA THR A 44 4.11 -7.51 -7.21
C THR A 44 4.94 -6.35 -6.68
N TRP A 45 4.64 -5.93 -5.46
CA TRP A 45 5.49 -5.02 -4.72
C TRP A 45 6.37 -5.82 -3.78
N ASP A 46 7.66 -5.85 -4.07
CA ASP A 46 8.63 -6.62 -3.32
C ASP A 46 9.53 -5.71 -2.46
N VAL A 47 9.89 -6.20 -1.28
CA VAL A 47 10.85 -5.59 -0.38
C VAL A 47 11.97 -6.57 -0.18
N LYS A 48 13.17 -6.21 -0.67
CA LYS A 48 14.38 -7.02 -0.48
C LYS A 48 14.69 -7.30 1.00
N GLU A 49 14.40 -6.34 1.88
CA GLU A 49 14.64 -6.43 3.32
C GLU A 49 13.62 -5.62 4.12
N GLY A 50 12.98 -6.23 5.13
CA GLY A 50 12.08 -5.55 6.05
C GLY A 50 10.77 -6.31 6.31
N HIS A 51 10.04 -5.88 7.35
CA HIS A 51 8.74 -6.46 7.67
C HIS A 51 7.67 -5.90 6.73
N TYR A 52 6.79 -6.78 6.27
CA TYR A 52 5.58 -6.40 5.55
C TYR A 52 4.35 -7.09 6.14
N MET A 53 3.19 -6.50 5.90
CA MET A 53 1.92 -7.05 6.36
C MET A 53 0.80 -6.74 5.38
N ARG A 54 -0.17 -7.65 5.27
CA ARG A 54 -1.34 -7.46 4.42
C ARG A 54 -2.44 -6.69 5.14
N VAL A 55 -3.09 -5.76 4.45
CA VAL A 55 -4.24 -4.98 4.95
C VAL A 55 -5.47 -5.31 4.12
N HIS A 56 -6.41 -6.04 4.71
CA HIS A 56 -7.62 -6.52 4.02
C HIS A 56 -8.76 -5.50 3.98
N THR A 57 -8.66 -4.41 4.73
CA THR A 57 -9.80 -3.51 5.02
C THR A 57 -9.81 -2.24 4.16
N LEU A 58 -8.96 -2.14 3.14
CA LEU A 58 -8.80 -0.90 2.37
C LEU A 58 -9.51 -1.02 1.01
N PRO A 59 -10.22 0.02 0.55
CA PRO A 59 -10.86 0.00 -0.76
C PRO A 59 -9.82 -0.10 -1.89
N THR A 60 -10.20 -0.80 -2.95
CA THR A 60 -9.36 -1.05 -4.12
C THR A 60 -9.80 -0.25 -5.34
N GLU A 61 -11.02 0.28 -5.30
CA GLU A 61 -11.66 0.97 -6.41
C GLU A 61 -10.92 2.24 -6.81
N GLY A 62 -10.67 2.35 -8.12
CA GLY A 62 -10.10 3.54 -8.75
C GLY A 62 -8.58 3.66 -8.63
N PHE A 63 -7.87 2.69 -8.04
CA PHE A 63 -6.40 2.64 -8.09
C PHE A 63 -5.92 1.71 -9.20
N ASP A 64 -4.91 2.16 -9.95
CA ASP A 64 -4.01 1.24 -10.65
C ASP A 64 -2.99 0.77 -9.61
N TRP A 65 -2.80 -0.55 -9.50
CA TRP A 65 -1.86 -1.15 -8.57
C TRP A 65 -0.42 -0.67 -8.81
N ARG A 66 -0.07 -0.31 -10.06
CA ARG A 66 1.24 0.23 -10.44
C ARG A 66 1.53 1.62 -9.85
N ASP A 67 0.48 2.40 -9.62
CA ASP A 67 0.54 3.76 -9.08
C ASP A 67 0.04 3.83 -7.62
N SER A 68 -0.08 2.69 -6.96
CA SER A 68 -0.66 2.55 -5.62
C SER A 68 0.31 2.88 -4.48
N LEU A 69 1.59 3.12 -4.77
CA LEU A 69 2.59 3.39 -3.74
C LEU A 69 2.25 4.66 -2.96
N ILE A 70 2.01 4.49 -1.67
CA ILE A 70 1.73 5.54 -0.70
C ILE A 70 2.83 5.53 0.35
N GLN A 71 3.36 6.71 0.64
CA GLN A 71 4.27 6.96 1.76
C GLN A 71 3.51 7.68 2.88
N LYS A 72 3.80 7.31 4.14
CA LYS A 72 3.29 7.98 5.35
C LYS A 72 3.52 9.49 5.28
#